data_AF-A0A1H6FBK6-F1
#
_entry.id   AF-A0A1H6FBK6-F1
#
_cell.length_a   1.000
_cell.length_b   1.000
_cell.length_c   1.000
_cell.angle_alpha   90.00
_cell.angle_beta   90.00
_cell.angle_gamma   90.00
#
_symmetry.space_group_name_H-M   'P 1'
#
loop_
_entity.id
_entity.type
_entity.pdbx_description
1 polymer ?
#
loop_
_entity_poly.entity_id
_entity_poly.type
_entity_poly.pdbx_seq_one_letter_code
_entity_poly.pdbx_strand_id
1 'polypeptide(L)'
;MDLDAFSISAIIVTILTVVAIFILILRSNRQGHEKRERIAEYAAKMSRHHGVREYCKTLQKMYPDACPGLDYIITQDELDNPYIEVWLLDVPKPSDVEIKQQMENQ
;
A
#
# COMPACT_ATOMS: atom_id res chain seq x y z
N MET A 1 -31.91 37.46 28.25
CA MET A 1 -31.22 36.94 27.06
C MET A 1 -31.94 35.67 26.69
N ASP A 2 -33.01 35.80 25.92
CA ASP A 2 -33.76 34.66 25.40
C ASP A 2 -32.87 33.95 24.37
N LEU A 3 -32.44 32.73 24.69
CA LEU A 3 -31.86 31.87 23.66
C LEU A 3 -33.01 31.51 22.71
N ASP A 4 -33.16 32.28 21.64
CA ASP A 4 -34.09 31.96 20.56
C ASP A 4 -33.85 30.53 20.09
N ALA A 5 -34.93 29.78 19.86
CA ALA A 5 -34.88 28.38 19.44
C ALA A 5 -34.00 28.14 18.20
N PHE A 6 -33.81 29.19 17.38
CA PHE A 6 -32.91 29.23 16.23
C PHE A 6 -31.42 29.13 16.62
N SER A 7 -31.01 29.76 17.71
CA SER A 7 -29.64 29.69 18.22
C SER A 7 -29.34 28.31 18.79
N ILE A 8 -30.32 27.68 19.46
CA ILE A 8 -30.18 26.33 20.01
C ILE A 8 -30.04 25.29 18.88
N SER A 9 -30.88 25.38 17.84
CA SER A 9 -30.80 24.46 16.70
C SER A 9 -29.50 24.61 15.92
N ALA A 10 -29.01 25.84 15.73
CA ALA A 10 -27.72 26.10 15.08
C ALA A 10 -26.53 25.49 15.85
N ILE A 11 -26.55 25.58 17.19
CA ILE A 11 -25.50 24.96 18.04
C ILE A 11 -25.54 23.43 17.90
N ILE A 12 -26.73 22.82 17.94
CA ILE A 12 -26.88 21.36 17.81
C ILE A 12 -26.39 20.87 16.44
N VAL A 13 -26.76 21.55 15.36
CA VAL A 13 -26.30 21.21 14.00
C VAL A 13 -24.79 21.35 13.89
N THR A 14 -24.20 22.38 14.51
CA THR A 14 -22.75 22.58 14.52
C THR A 14 -22.05 21.44 15.25
N ILE A 15 -22.54 21.03 16.42
CA ILE A 15 -21.99 19.90 17.18
C ILE A 15 -22.10 18.60 16.37
N LEU A 16 -23.25 18.33 15.75
CA LEU A 16 -23.43 17.15 14.91
C LEU A 16 -22.47 17.14 13.71
N THR A 17 -22.22 18.29 13.11
CA THR A 17 -21.28 18.42 11.99
C THR A 17 -19.84 18.14 12.44
N VAL A 18 -19.43 18.69 13.59
CA VAL A 18 -18.10 18.43 14.16
C VAL A 18 -17.93 16.95 14.50
N VAL A 19 -18.94 16.32 15.10
CA VAL A 19 -18.92 14.88 15.42
C VAL A 19 -18.86 14.03 14.14
N ALA A 20 -19.62 14.38 13.11
CA ALA A 20 -19.59 13.68 11.82
C ALA A 20 -18.21 13.77 11.16
N ILE A 21 -17.60 14.96 11.13
CA ILE A 21 -16.23 15.15 10.61
C ILE A 21 -15.23 14.32 11.40
N PHE A 22 -15.32 14.32 12.74
CA PHE A 22 -14.43 13.55 13.60
C PHE A 22 -14.53 12.03 13.33
N ILE A 23 -15.74 11.51 13.18
CA ILE A 23 -15.97 10.10 12.82
C ILE A 23 -15.39 9.77 11.44
N LEU A 24 -15.55 10.65 10.46
CA LEU A 24 -14.99 10.45 9.11
C LEU A 24 -13.46 10.41 9.13
N ILE A 25 -12.81 11.30 9.88
CA ILE A 25 -11.33 11.32 10.03
C ILE A 25 -10.84 10.03 10.69
N LEU A 26 -11.49 9.59 11.77
CA LEU A 26 -11.14 8.33 12.44
C LEU A 26 -11.27 7.11 11.52
N ARG A 27 -12.33 7.07 10.70
CA ARG A 27 -12.56 5.97 9.75
C ARG A 27 -11.55 5.99 8.61
N SER A 28 -11.21 7.16 8.09
CA SER A 28 -10.18 7.35 7.06
C SER A 28 -8.80 6.93 7.56
N ASN A 29 -8.44 7.29 8.80
CA ASN A 29 -7.16 6.90 9.38
C ASN A 29 -7.05 5.38 9.53
N ARG A 30 -8.12 4.71 10.00
CA ARG A 30 -8.15 3.24 10.12
C ARG A 30 -7.84 2.52 8.82
N GLN A 31 -8.40 2.97 7.69
CA GLN A 31 -8.12 2.36 6.38
C GLN A 31 -6.70 2.62 5.87
N GLY A 32 -6.07 3.72 6.30
CA GLY A 32 -4.69 4.04 5.95
C GLY A 32 -3.65 3.18 6.68
N HIS A 33 -3.96 2.73 7.91
CA HIS A 33 -3.04 1.92 8.70
C HIS A 33 -2.81 0.53 8.12
N GLU A 34 -3.85 -0.17 7.66
CA GLU A 34 -3.72 -1.53 7.13
C GLU A 34 -2.87 -1.59 5.85
N LYS A 35 -2.95 -0.54 5.00
CA LYS A 35 -2.11 -0.45 3.79
C LYS A 35 -0.65 -0.14 4.13
N ARG A 36 -0.42 0.74 5.12
CA ARG A 36 0.92 1.14 5.55
C ARG A 36 1.65 0.00 6.28
N GLU A 37 0.94 -0.78 7.08
CA GLU A 37 1.50 -1.91 7.81
C GLU A 37 1.97 -2.99 6.84
N ARG A 38 1.15 -3.35 5.84
CA ARG A 38 1.57 -4.29 4.79
C ARG A 38 2.81 -3.82 4.04
N ILE A 39 2.89 -2.53 3.67
CA ILE A 39 4.08 -1.98 2.98
C ILE A 39 5.31 -2.02 3.91
N ALA A 40 5.16 -1.74 5.20
CA ALA A 40 6.26 -1.75 6.16
C ALA A 40 6.79 -3.16 6.43
N GLU A 41 5.91 -4.13 6.62
CA GLU A 41 6.28 -5.55 6.75
C GLU A 41 6.97 -6.05 5.48
N TYR A 42 6.48 -5.63 4.32
CA TYR A 42 7.03 -5.99 3.03
C TYR A 42 8.42 -5.39 2.82
N ALA A 43 8.61 -4.12 3.16
CA ALA A 43 9.93 -3.46 3.15
C ALA A 43 10.91 -4.13 4.14
N ALA A 44 10.43 -4.53 5.32
CA ALA A 44 11.24 -5.25 6.30
C ALA A 44 11.69 -6.63 5.78
N LYS A 45 10.78 -7.42 5.18
CA LYS A 45 11.10 -8.71 4.56
C LYS A 45 12.10 -8.55 3.42
N MET A 46 11.90 -7.54 2.58
CA MET A 46 12.75 -7.27 1.43
C MET A 46 14.16 -6.78 1.81
N SER A 47 14.34 -6.12 2.95
CA SER A 47 15.66 -5.70 3.44
C SER A 47 16.54 -6.87 3.93
N ARG A 48 15.94 -8.00 4.30
CA ARG A 48 16.68 -9.16 4.85
C ARG A 48 17.22 -10.09 3.77
N HIS A 49 16.57 -10.16 2.60
CA HIS A 49 16.91 -11.13 1.56
C HIS A 49 17.46 -10.43 0.31
N HIS A 50 18.75 -10.64 0.04
CA HIS A 50 19.45 -10.00 -1.08
C HIS A 50 18.83 -10.35 -2.44
N GLY A 51 18.41 -11.61 -2.62
CA GLY A 51 17.78 -12.08 -3.87
C GLY A 51 16.46 -11.36 -4.17
N VAL A 52 15.59 -11.17 -3.18
CA VAL A 52 14.32 -10.42 -3.33
C VAL A 52 14.60 -8.96 -3.69
N ARG A 53 15.65 -8.38 -3.10
CA ARG A 53 16.02 -6.99 -3.35
C ARG A 53 16.43 -6.75 -4.80
N GLU A 54 17.27 -7.62 -5.36
CA GLU A 54 17.69 -7.50 -6.76
C GLU A 54 16.57 -7.82 -7.74
N TYR A 55 15.75 -8.82 -7.42
CA TYR A 55 14.59 -9.17 -8.21
C TYR A 55 13.60 -8.00 -8.31
N CYS A 56 13.29 -7.36 -7.18
CA CYS A 56 12.45 -6.16 -7.19
C CYS A 56 13.09 -4.96 -7.88
N LYS A 57 14.41 -4.74 -7.75
CA LYS A 57 15.10 -3.67 -8.48
C LYS A 57 14.96 -3.86 -9.99
N THR A 58 15.07 -5.10 -10.44
CA THR A 58 14.93 -5.45 -11.86
C THR A 58 13.49 -5.22 -12.32
N LEU A 59 12.51 -5.66 -11.53
CA LEU A 59 11.10 -5.33 -11.76
C LEU A 59 10.83 -3.83 -11.81
N GLN A 60 11.42 -3.05 -10.92
CA GLN A 60 11.25 -1.59 -10.92
C GLN A 60 11.91 -0.91 -12.12
N LYS A 61 12.96 -1.50 -12.71
CA LYS A 61 13.51 -1.03 -13.99
C LYS A 61 12.56 -1.30 -15.16
N MET A 62 11.89 -2.44 -15.16
CA MET A 62 10.91 -2.81 -16.20
C MET A 62 9.60 -2.04 -16.06
N TYR A 63 9.18 -1.79 -14.81
CA TYR A 63 7.93 -1.12 -14.45
C TYR A 63 8.22 0.00 -13.46
N PRO A 64 8.69 1.17 -13.93
CA PRO A 64 9.09 2.27 -13.06
C PRO A 64 7.96 2.82 -12.20
N ASP A 65 6.72 2.74 -12.70
CA ASP A 65 5.53 3.24 -12.00
C ASP A 65 4.94 2.21 -11.02
N ALA A 66 5.43 0.97 -11.01
CA ALA A 66 4.90 -0.08 -10.16
C ALA A 66 5.46 -0.01 -8.72
N CYS A 67 4.58 -0.10 -7.73
CA CYS A 67 4.93 -0.07 -6.31
C CYS A 67 4.96 -1.48 -5.68
N PRO A 68 6.11 -1.93 -5.14
CA PRO A 68 6.19 -3.22 -4.44
C PRO A 68 5.33 -3.21 -3.16
N GLY A 69 4.63 -4.33 -2.92
CA GLY A 69 3.71 -4.50 -1.79
C GLY A 69 2.32 -3.89 -2.00
N LEU A 70 2.11 -3.14 -3.08
CA LEU A 70 0.80 -2.58 -3.46
C LEU A 70 0.33 -3.14 -4.80
N ASP A 71 1.18 -3.01 -5.83
CA ASP A 71 0.85 -3.41 -7.21
C ASP A 71 1.36 -4.82 -7.54
N TYR A 72 2.37 -5.27 -6.82
CA TYR A 72 2.86 -6.65 -6.90
C TYR A 72 3.49 -7.08 -5.58
N ILE A 73 3.43 -8.38 -5.30
CA ILE A 73 4.02 -9.00 -4.10
C ILE A 73 4.99 -10.08 -4.59
N ILE A 74 6.26 -9.92 -4.26
CA ILE A 74 7.34 -10.91 -4.40
C ILE A 74 7.46 -11.71 -3.10
N THR A 75 7.49 -13.03 -3.21
CA THR A 75 7.78 -13.94 -2.12
C THR A 75 8.93 -14.84 -2.53
N GLN A 76 9.46 -15.63 -1.60
CA GLN A 76 10.50 -16.63 -1.88
C GLN A 76 9.92 -18.01 -1.65
N ASP A 77 10.36 -18.96 -2.47
CA ASP A 77 10.06 -20.37 -2.27
C ASP A 77 10.93 -20.97 -1.15
N GLU A 78 10.74 -22.25 -0.86
CA GLU A 78 11.53 -22.97 0.15
C GLU A 78 13.02 -23.09 -0.20
N LEU A 79 13.38 -22.79 -1.44
CA LEU A 79 14.75 -22.80 -1.99
C LEU A 79 15.34 -21.38 -2.07
N ASP A 80 14.71 -20.39 -1.43
CA ASP A 80 15.10 -18.98 -1.37
C ASP A 80 15.05 -18.25 -2.73
N ASN A 81 14.39 -18.83 -3.75
CA ASN A 81 14.21 -18.20 -5.06
C ASN A 81 13.06 -17.19 -5.02
N PRO A 82 13.31 -15.91 -5.36
CA PRO A 82 12.27 -14.90 -5.44
C PRO A 82 11.35 -15.13 -6.64
N TYR A 83 10.04 -15.02 -6.43
CA TYR A 83 9.01 -15.08 -7.47
C TYR A 83 7.86 -14.10 -7.16
N ILE A 84 7.13 -13.68 -8.19
CA ILE A 84 5.94 -12.83 -8.03
C ILE A 84 4.76 -13.70 -7.59
N GLU A 85 4.34 -13.56 -6.34
CA GLU A 85 3.16 -14.21 -5.75
C GLU A 85 1.86 -13.55 -6.21
N VAL A 86 1.82 -12.22 -6.20
CA VAL A 86 0.63 -11.43 -6.57
C VAL A 86 1.01 -10.37 -7.59
N TRP A 87 0.16 -10.20 -8.60
CA TRP A 87 0.28 -9.18 -9.65
C TRP A 87 -1.06 -8.48 -9.82
N LEU A 88 -1.11 -7.17 -9.57
CA LEU A 88 -2.33 -6.35 -9.57
C LEU A 88 -2.29 -5.24 -10.63
N LEU A 89 -1.24 -5.19 -11.43
CA LEU A 89 -1.11 -4.24 -12.54
C LEU A 89 -1.93 -4.73 -13.75
N ASP A 90 -2.45 -3.78 -14.52
CA ASP A 90 -3.18 -4.03 -15.77
C ASP A 90 -2.24 -4.31 -16.97
N VAL A 91 -0.96 -4.55 -16.70
CA VAL A 91 0.05 -4.90 -17.71
C VAL A 91 0.41 -6.38 -17.58
N PRO A 92 0.90 -7.01 -18.66
CA PRO A 92 1.29 -8.42 -18.62
C PRO A 92 2.33 -8.67 -17.52
N LYS A 93 2.08 -9.68 -16.69
CA LYS A 93 3.05 -10.13 -15.70
C LYS A 93 4.30 -10.65 -16.44
N PRO A 94 5.49 -10.12 -16.16
CA PRO A 94 6.73 -10.64 -16.73
C PRO A 94 6.99 -12.08 -16.27
N SER A 95 7.58 -12.90 -17.13
CA SER A 95 7.96 -14.26 -16.75
C SER A 95 9.20 -14.27 -15.84
N ASP A 96 9.31 -15.26 -14.96
CA ASP A 96 10.49 -15.40 -14.08
C ASP A 96 11.79 -15.55 -14.86
N VAL A 97 11.72 -16.10 -16.08
CA VAL A 97 12.87 -16.26 -16.98
C VAL A 97 13.33 -14.92 -17.52
N GLU A 98 12.41 -14.06 -17.98
CA GLU A 98 12.75 -12.72 -18.46
C GLU A 98 13.37 -11.87 -17.35
N ILE A 99 12.84 -11.97 -16.13
CA ILE A 99 13.38 -11.23 -14.97
C ILE A 99 14.79 -11.71 -14.64
N LYS A 100 15.03 -13.04 -14.61
CA LYS A 100 16.36 -13.61 -14.37
C LYS A 100 17.36 -13.20 -15.45
N GLN A 101 16.97 -13.22 -16.72
CA GLN A 101 17.81 -12.73 -17.82
C GLN A 101 18.17 -11.25 -17.66
N GLN A 102 17.22 -10.42 -17.19
CA GLN A 102 17.48 -9.00 -16.89
C GLN A 102 18.34 -8.79 -15.65
N MET A 103 18.43 -9.76 -14.74
CA MET A 103 19.34 -9.73 -13.59
C MET A 103 20.77 -10.13 -13.99
N GLU A 104 20.93 -11.13 -14.86
CA GLU A 104 22.24 -11.60 -15.34
C GLU A 104 22.94 -10.60 -16.28
N ASN A 105 22.18 -9.73 -16.95
CA ASN A 105 22.69 -8.69 -17.85
C ASN A 105 23.00 -7.35 -17.14
N GLN A 106 23.03 -7.32 -15.80
CA GLN A 106 23.37 -6.14 -14.98
C GLN A 106 24.79 -6.22 -14.43
#